data_AF-A0A2I0LG98-F1
#
_entry.id   AF-A0A2I0LG98-F1
#
_cell.length_a   1.000
_cell.length_b   1.000
_cell.length_c   1.000
_cell.angle_alpha   90.00
_cell.angle_beta   90.00
_cell.angle_gamma   90.00
#
_symmetry.space_group_name_H-M   'P 1'
#
loop_
_entity.id
_entity.type
_entity.pdbx_description
1 polymer ?
#
loop_
_entity_poly.entity_id
_entity_poly.type
_entity_poly.pdbx_seq_one_letter_code
_entity_poly.pdbx_strand_id
1 'polypeptide(L)'
;MVNLKEKIKELHQQYKEASEVKPPRDITAEFLVKSKHRDLTALCKEYDELAETQGKLEEKLQELEANPPSDVYLSSRDRQILDWHFANLEFANATPLSTLSLKHWDQDDDFEFTGSHLTVRNGYSCVPVALAEGLDIKLNTAVRQVRYTAS
;
A
#
# COMPACT_ATOMS: atom_id res chain seq x y z
N MET A 1 -0.24 -27.27 -23.56
CA MET A 1 -1.48 -27.38 -24.35
C MET A 1 -1.26 -27.56 -25.85
N VAL A 2 -0.43 -26.75 -26.54
CA VAL A 2 -0.22 -26.88 -28.01
C VAL A 2 0.30 -28.27 -28.43
N ASN A 3 1.39 -28.75 -27.83
CA ASN A 3 1.93 -30.10 -28.07
C ASN A 3 0.94 -31.23 -27.73
N LEU A 4 0.09 -31.03 -26.72
CA LEU A 4 -0.91 -32.04 -26.31
C LEU A 4 -2.05 -32.12 -27.33
N LYS A 5 -2.49 -30.97 -27.85
CA LYS A 5 -3.49 -30.86 -28.91
C LYS A 5 -3.00 -31.50 -30.22
N GLU A 6 -1.73 -31.32 -30.56
CA GLU A 6 -1.10 -32.00 -31.71
C GLU A 6 -1.07 -33.52 -31.51
N LYS A 7 -0.65 -34.00 -30.34
CA LYS A 7 -0.69 -35.43 -30.00
C LYS A 7 -2.10 -36.03 -30.05
N ILE A 8 -3.12 -35.32 -29.54
CA ILE A 8 -4.52 -35.75 -29.63
C ILE A 8 -4.96 -35.87 -31.10
N LYS A 9 -4.57 -34.90 -31.95
CA LYS A 9 -4.88 -34.92 -33.38
C LYS A 9 -4.23 -36.11 -34.10
N GLU A 10 -2.97 -36.39 -33.81
CA GLU A 10 -2.26 -37.57 -34.34
C GLU A 10 -2.89 -38.89 -33.86
N LEU A 11 -3.21 -39.01 -32.57
CA LEU A 11 -3.81 -40.21 -32.02
C LEU A 11 -5.24 -40.45 -32.54
N HIS A 12 -6.00 -39.37 -32.74
CA HIS A 12 -7.33 -39.42 -33.33
C HIS A 12 -7.28 -39.95 -34.77
N GLN A 13 -6.30 -39.51 -35.56
CA GLN A 13 -6.07 -40.00 -36.92
C GLN A 13 -5.75 -41.51 -36.91
N GLN A 14 -4.85 -41.96 -36.03
CA GLN A 14 -4.51 -43.39 -35.89
C GLN A 14 -5.70 -44.24 -35.42
N TYR A 15 -6.51 -43.72 -34.49
CA TYR A 15 -7.74 -44.38 -34.05
C TYR A 15 -8.76 -44.53 -35.19
N LYS A 16 -8.91 -43.49 -36.02
CA LYS A 16 -9.83 -43.50 -37.16
C LYS A 16 -9.41 -44.54 -38.19
N GLU A 17 -8.14 -44.53 -38.58
CA GLU A 17 -7.55 -45.53 -39.50
C GLU A 17 -7.72 -46.96 -38.97
N ALA A 18 -7.45 -47.19 -37.69
CA ALA A 18 -7.67 -48.50 -37.06
C ALA A 18 -9.16 -48.90 -37.03
N SER A 19 -10.07 -47.94 -36.90
CA SER A 19 -11.51 -48.17 -36.81
C SER A 19 -12.17 -48.47 -38.17
N GLU A 20 -11.56 -48.03 -39.29
CA GLU A 20 -12.04 -48.25 -40.67
C GLU A 20 -11.93 -49.71 -41.14
N VAL A 21 -11.07 -50.52 -40.52
CA VAL A 21 -10.98 -51.97 -40.77
C VAL A 21 -12.31 -52.63 -40.40
N LYS A 22 -13.12 -53.10 -41.36
CA LYS A 22 -14.49 -53.61 -41.06
C LYS A 22 -14.46 -54.96 -40.30
N PRO A 23 -15.45 -55.23 -39.41
CA PRO A 23 -15.60 -56.55 -38.79
C PRO A 23 -15.96 -57.66 -39.81
N PRO A 24 -15.57 -58.94 -39.58
CA PRO A 24 -14.83 -59.45 -38.42
C PRO A 24 -13.32 -59.15 -38.53
N ARG A 25 -12.71 -58.71 -37.42
CA ARG A 25 -11.29 -58.35 -37.32
C ARG A 25 -10.56 -59.40 -36.47
N ASP A 26 -9.26 -59.56 -36.68
CA ASP A 26 -8.44 -60.36 -35.75
C ASP A 26 -8.27 -59.66 -34.38
N ILE A 27 -7.79 -60.40 -33.38
CA ILE A 27 -7.65 -59.90 -32.02
C ILE A 27 -6.66 -58.74 -31.90
N THR A 28 -5.66 -58.66 -32.78
CA THR A 28 -4.66 -57.59 -32.77
C THR A 28 -5.24 -56.27 -33.30
N ALA A 29 -6.08 -56.32 -34.33
CA ALA A 29 -6.81 -55.18 -34.86
C ALA A 29 -7.87 -54.68 -33.87
N GLU A 30 -8.57 -55.59 -33.17
CA GLU A 30 -9.51 -55.21 -32.11
C GLU A 30 -8.77 -54.56 -30.91
N PHE A 31 -7.62 -55.12 -30.50
CA PHE A 31 -6.78 -54.53 -29.46
C PHE A 31 -6.28 -53.13 -29.84
N LEU A 32 -5.84 -52.93 -31.09
CA LEU A 32 -5.35 -51.64 -31.57
C LEU A 32 -6.43 -50.55 -31.46
N VAL A 33 -7.67 -50.84 -31.87
CA VAL A 33 -8.79 -49.91 -31.77
C VAL A 33 -9.07 -49.55 -30.30
N LYS A 34 -9.18 -50.56 -29.42
CA LYS A 34 -9.48 -50.36 -28.00
C LYS A 34 -8.35 -49.60 -27.28
N SER A 35 -7.09 -49.93 -27.59
CA SER A 35 -5.90 -49.28 -27.04
C SER A 35 -5.83 -47.82 -27.45
N LYS A 36 -5.97 -47.51 -28.75
CA LYS A 36 -5.99 -46.13 -29.25
C LYS A 36 -7.17 -45.32 -28.73
N HIS A 37 -8.33 -45.96 -28.54
CA HIS A 37 -9.47 -45.31 -27.92
C HIS A 37 -9.20 -44.92 -26.47
N ARG A 38 -8.62 -45.82 -25.67
CA ARG A 38 -8.19 -45.53 -24.28
C ARG A 38 -7.19 -44.40 -24.24
N ASP A 39 -6.13 -44.48 -25.03
CA ASP A 39 -5.05 -43.50 -25.04
C ASP A 39 -5.55 -42.12 -25.50
N LEU A 40 -6.43 -42.07 -26.50
CA LEU A 40 -7.07 -40.84 -26.95
C LEU A 40 -7.93 -40.23 -25.83
N THR A 41 -8.73 -41.06 -25.15
CA THR A 41 -9.59 -40.61 -24.05
C THR A 41 -8.77 -40.07 -22.87
N ALA A 42 -7.65 -40.72 -22.55
CA ALA A 42 -6.74 -40.29 -21.50
C ALA A 42 -6.11 -38.92 -21.81
N LEU A 43 -5.64 -38.73 -23.05
CA LEU A 43 -5.06 -37.45 -23.47
C LEU A 43 -6.11 -36.32 -23.56
N CYS A 44 -7.33 -36.61 -24.00
CA CYS A 44 -8.42 -35.63 -23.97
C CYS A 44 -8.75 -35.20 -22.54
N LYS A 45 -8.82 -36.16 -21.59
CA LYS A 45 -9.03 -35.84 -20.18
C LYS A 45 -7.93 -34.94 -19.61
N GLU A 46 -6.66 -35.26 -19.90
CA GLU A 46 -5.52 -34.42 -19.51
C GLU A 46 -5.63 -33.01 -20.11
N TYR A 47 -6.06 -32.90 -21.37
CA TYR A 47 -6.28 -31.60 -22.02
C TYR A 47 -7.39 -30.79 -21.33
N ASP A 48 -8.50 -31.44 -20.98
CA ASP A 48 -9.62 -30.79 -20.28
C ASP A 48 -9.19 -30.29 -18.87
N GLU A 49 -8.41 -31.07 -18.13
CA GLU A 49 -7.84 -30.67 -16.83
C GLU A 49 -6.89 -29.46 -16.96
N LEU A 50 -6.07 -29.44 -18.02
CA LEU A 50 -5.20 -28.29 -18.32
C LEU A 50 -6.00 -27.05 -18.74
N ALA A 51 -7.08 -27.21 -19.51
CA ALA A 51 -7.95 -26.11 -19.92
C ALA A 51 -8.71 -25.51 -18.71
N GLU A 52 -9.16 -26.34 -17.77
CA GLU A 52 -9.75 -25.87 -16.51
C GLU A 52 -8.73 -25.09 -15.67
N THR A 53 -7.49 -25.58 -15.60
CA THR A 53 -6.40 -24.89 -14.90
C THR A 53 -6.05 -23.57 -15.58
N GLN A 54 -6.06 -23.53 -16.91
CA GLN A 54 -5.88 -22.29 -17.67
C GLN A 54 -6.94 -21.26 -17.30
N GLY A 55 -8.22 -21.65 -17.27
CA GLY A 55 -9.31 -20.75 -16.88
C GLY A 55 -9.12 -20.18 -15.47
N LYS A 56 -8.73 -21.01 -14.49
CA LYS A 56 -8.43 -20.57 -13.11
C LYS A 56 -7.27 -19.57 -13.05
N LEU A 57 -6.24 -19.78 -13.86
CA LEU A 57 -5.09 -18.87 -13.91
C LEU A 57 -5.43 -17.55 -14.61
N GLU A 58 -6.21 -17.58 -15.69
CA GLU A 58 -6.69 -16.38 -16.38
C GLU A 58 -7.61 -15.55 -15.48
N GLU A 59 -8.52 -16.21 -14.73
CA GLU A 59 -9.37 -15.54 -13.74
C GLU A 59 -8.54 -14.87 -12.65
N LYS A 60 -7.56 -15.60 -12.09
CA LYS A 60 -6.66 -15.04 -11.07
C LYS A 60 -5.77 -13.91 -11.60
N LEU A 61 -5.33 -14.00 -12.85
CA LEU A 61 -4.55 -12.95 -13.50
C LEU A 61 -5.42 -11.69 -13.64
N GLN A 62 -6.64 -11.84 -14.12
CA GLN A 62 -7.60 -10.75 -14.27
C GLN A 62 -7.94 -10.11 -12.91
N GLU A 63 -8.09 -10.91 -11.85
CA GLU A 63 -8.28 -10.42 -10.48
C GLU A 63 -7.09 -9.58 -10.00
N LEU A 64 -5.86 -10.04 -10.23
CA LEU A 64 -4.66 -9.30 -9.82
C LEU A 64 -4.46 -8.01 -10.63
N GLU A 65 -4.73 -8.05 -11.94
CA GLU A 65 -4.67 -6.87 -12.80
C GLU A 65 -5.73 -5.82 -12.44
N ALA A 66 -6.90 -6.26 -11.98
CA ALA A 66 -7.97 -5.37 -11.52
C ALA A 66 -7.70 -4.74 -10.14
N ASN A 67 -6.75 -5.29 -9.37
CA ASN A 67 -6.44 -4.85 -8.02
C ASN A 67 -4.98 -4.39 -7.89
N PRO A 68 -4.56 -3.35 -8.63
CA PRO A 68 -3.22 -2.80 -8.46
C PRO A 68 -3.08 -2.19 -7.06
N PRO A 69 -1.88 -2.24 -6.46
CA PRO A 69 -1.60 -1.50 -5.24
C PRO A 69 -1.66 0.01 -5.50
N SER A 70 -1.63 0.80 -4.42
CA SER A 70 -1.51 2.25 -4.52
C SER A 70 -0.30 2.65 -5.38
N ASP A 71 -0.54 3.48 -6.40
CA ASP A 71 0.48 3.92 -7.35
C ASP A 71 1.52 4.86 -6.73
N VAL A 72 1.06 5.74 -5.83
CA VAL A 72 1.90 6.70 -5.12
C VAL A 72 1.55 6.73 -3.63
N TYR A 73 2.53 7.10 -2.81
CA TYR A 73 2.31 7.29 -1.37
C TYR A 73 1.44 8.53 -1.08
N LEU A 74 1.76 9.65 -1.71
CA LEU A 74 1.01 10.90 -1.66
C LEU A 74 0.99 11.52 -3.05
N SER A 75 -0.18 11.93 -3.52
CA SER A 75 -0.24 12.78 -4.72
C SER A 75 0.36 14.16 -4.42
N SER A 76 0.66 14.95 -5.44
CA SER A 76 1.15 16.32 -5.24
C SER A 76 0.19 17.19 -4.44
N ARG A 77 -1.13 16.96 -4.56
CA ARG A 77 -2.14 17.67 -3.78
C ARG A 77 -2.19 17.18 -2.32
N ASP A 78 -2.07 15.88 -2.10
CA ASP A 78 -2.00 15.34 -0.73
C ASP A 78 -0.76 15.85 -0.01
N ARG A 79 0.37 15.94 -0.72
CA ARG A 79 1.61 16.50 -0.17
C ARG A 79 1.44 17.95 0.26
N GLN A 80 0.78 18.79 -0.53
CA GLN A 80 0.52 20.19 -0.17
C GLN A 80 -0.35 20.32 1.08
N ILE A 81 -1.35 19.45 1.24
CA ILE A 81 -2.21 19.42 2.43
C ILE A 81 -1.39 18.96 3.64
N LEU A 82 -0.52 17.96 3.48
CA LEU A 82 0.39 17.54 4.53
C LEU A 82 1.39 18.65 4.91
N ASP A 83 1.90 19.41 3.94
CA ASP A 83 2.79 20.54 4.21
C ASP A 83 2.11 21.65 5.00
N TRP A 84 0.78 21.82 4.87
CA TRP A 84 0.02 22.70 5.76
C TRP A 84 0.03 22.21 7.22
N HIS A 85 -0.08 20.89 7.44
CA HIS A 85 0.05 20.33 8.79
C HIS A 85 1.46 20.50 9.36
N PHE A 86 2.51 20.41 8.54
CA PHE A 86 3.87 20.77 8.96
C PHE A 86 3.98 22.25 9.33
N ALA A 87 3.45 23.15 8.50
CA ALA A 87 3.43 24.59 8.80
C ALA A 87 2.65 24.91 10.10
N ASN A 88 1.56 24.19 10.39
CA ASN A 88 0.83 24.34 11.66
C ASN A 88 1.67 23.88 12.87
N LEU A 89 2.48 22.84 12.71
CA LEU A 89 3.40 22.38 13.75
C LEU A 89 4.59 23.35 13.93
N GLU A 90 5.11 23.92 12.84
CA GLU A 90 6.13 24.98 12.88
C GLU A 90 5.58 26.26 13.53
N PHE A 91 4.30 26.58 13.33
CA PHE A 91 3.62 27.67 14.02
C PHE A 91 3.55 27.41 15.53
N ALA A 92 3.16 26.20 15.95
CA ALA A 92 3.09 25.85 17.38
C ALA A 92 4.47 25.89 18.06
N ASN A 93 5.52 25.48 17.35
CA ASN A 93 6.89 25.43 17.85
C ASN A 93 7.70 26.72 17.58
N ALA A 94 7.14 27.68 16.86
CA ALA A 94 7.78 28.93 16.43
C ALA A 94 9.14 28.76 15.71
N THR A 95 9.38 27.64 15.02
CA THR A 95 10.65 27.35 14.33
C THR A 95 10.48 26.33 13.21
N PRO A 96 11.35 26.32 12.16
CA PRO A 96 11.32 25.27 11.14
C PRO A 96 11.56 23.87 11.73
N LEU A 97 10.86 22.84 11.22
CA LEU A 97 10.94 21.47 11.76
C LEU A 97 12.36 20.89 11.74
N SER A 98 13.20 21.33 10.81
CA SER A 98 14.60 20.90 10.71
C SER A 98 15.49 21.33 11.88
N THR A 99 15.01 22.24 12.73
CA THR A 99 15.73 22.73 13.91
C THR A 99 15.24 22.10 15.22
N LEU A 100 14.13 21.37 15.19
CA LEU A 100 13.58 20.69 16.35
C LEU A 100 14.44 19.48 16.73
N SER A 101 14.61 19.28 18.03
CA SER A 101 15.23 18.08 18.57
C SER A 101 14.26 16.91 18.44
N LEU A 102 14.56 15.94 17.57
CA LEU A 102 13.71 14.75 17.39
C LEU A 102 13.39 14.03 18.72
N LYS A 103 14.29 14.09 19.71
CA LYS A 103 14.12 13.40 20.99
C LYS A 103 13.36 14.21 22.05
N HIS A 104 13.34 15.54 21.91
CA HIS A 104 12.96 16.44 23.01
C HIS A 104 12.04 17.59 22.58
N TRP A 105 11.50 17.56 21.36
CA TRP A 105 10.62 18.62 20.86
C TRP A 105 9.28 18.67 21.62
N ASP A 106 8.88 17.54 22.19
CA ASP A 106 7.62 17.26 22.91
C ASP A 106 7.87 16.92 24.40
N GLN A 107 9.00 17.35 24.97
CA GLN A 107 9.40 16.97 26.34
C GLN A 107 8.47 17.50 27.44
N ASP A 108 7.66 18.52 27.13
CA ASP A 108 6.71 19.16 28.04
C ASP A 108 5.25 18.74 27.82
N ASP A 109 4.97 17.80 26.90
CA ASP A 109 3.60 17.30 26.62
C ASP A 109 2.91 16.73 27.87
N ASP A 110 3.66 16.08 28.77
CA ASP A 110 3.13 15.54 30.03
C ASP A 110 2.61 16.63 30.99
N PHE A 111 2.90 17.90 30.74
CA PHE A 111 2.49 19.05 31.55
C PHE A 111 1.35 19.86 30.92
N GLU A 112 0.71 19.37 29.85
CA GLU A 112 -0.42 20.05 29.22
C GLU A 112 -1.58 20.27 30.21
N PHE A 113 -2.16 21.48 30.18
CA PHE A 113 -3.35 21.78 30.98
C PHE A 113 -4.61 21.20 30.33
N THR A 114 -5.51 20.64 31.14
CA THR A 114 -6.78 20.14 30.64
C THR A 114 -7.75 21.28 30.31
N GLY A 115 -8.63 21.05 29.33
CA GLY A 115 -9.67 22.00 28.92
C GLY A 115 -9.46 22.58 27.52
N SER A 116 -10.41 23.40 27.05
CA SER A 116 -10.30 24.04 25.73
C SER A 116 -9.35 25.22 25.76
N HIS A 117 -8.59 25.40 24.67
CA HIS A 117 -7.78 26.60 24.47
C HIS A 117 -8.68 27.84 24.37
N LEU A 118 -8.24 28.95 24.95
CA LEU A 118 -8.99 30.20 25.02
C LEU A 118 -8.20 31.36 24.41
N THR A 119 -8.91 32.43 24.04
CA THR A 119 -8.31 33.68 23.60
C THR A 119 -8.70 34.82 24.54
N VAL A 120 -7.77 35.74 24.81
CA VAL A 120 -8.02 36.88 25.70
C VAL A 120 -8.67 38.01 24.90
N ARG A 121 -10.00 38.15 25.04
CA ARG A 121 -10.81 39.05 24.22
C ARG A 121 -10.43 40.54 24.33
N ASN A 122 -9.91 40.97 25.47
CA ASN A 122 -9.50 42.36 25.74
C ASN A 122 -7.97 42.58 25.63
N GLY A 123 -7.25 41.63 25.02
CA GLY A 123 -5.81 41.69 24.82
C GLY A 123 -5.01 41.18 26.02
N TYR A 124 -3.99 40.35 25.74
CA TYR A 124 -3.18 39.72 26.81
C TYR A 124 -2.39 40.75 27.65
N SER A 125 -2.18 41.97 27.16
CA SER A 125 -1.44 43.02 27.88
C SER A 125 -2.07 43.45 29.20
N CYS A 126 -3.37 43.17 29.42
CA CYS A 126 -4.02 43.47 30.69
C CYS A 126 -3.35 42.77 31.88
N VAL A 127 -2.77 41.58 31.65
CA VAL A 127 -2.09 40.79 32.68
C VAL A 127 -0.80 41.47 33.17
N PRO A 128 0.23 41.70 32.32
CA PRO A 128 1.46 42.35 32.78
C PRO A 128 1.24 43.78 33.29
N VAL A 129 0.24 44.52 32.76
CA VAL A 129 -0.10 45.86 33.27
C VAL A 129 -0.63 45.81 34.70
N ALA A 130 -1.52 44.87 35.02
CA ALA A 130 -2.01 44.69 36.38
C ALA A 130 -0.90 44.21 37.33
N LEU A 131 -0.05 43.28 36.89
CA LEU A 131 1.07 42.76 37.70
C LEU A 131 2.15 43.83 37.99
N ALA A 132 2.25 44.86 37.16
CA ALA A 132 3.20 45.95 37.33
C ALA A 132 2.79 46.96 38.41
N GLU A 133 1.55 46.90 38.92
CA GLU A 133 1.05 47.84 39.92
C GLU A 133 1.88 47.80 41.21
N GLY A 134 2.39 48.96 41.63
CA GLY A 134 3.21 49.10 42.85
C GLY A 134 4.69 48.74 42.69
N LEU A 135 5.14 48.33 41.50
CA LEU A 135 6.55 48.05 41.23
C LEU A 135 7.30 49.29 40.69
N ASP A 136 8.56 49.45 41.06
CA ASP A 136 9.43 50.49 40.48
C ASP A 136 10.02 50.03 39.14
N ILE A 137 9.30 50.27 38.04
CA ILE A 137 9.71 49.87 36.70
C ILE A 137 10.24 51.08 35.92
N LYS A 138 11.52 51.01 35.52
CA LYS A 138 12.16 52.04 34.69
C LYS A 138 11.98 51.73 33.20
N LEU A 139 10.93 52.28 32.60
CA LEU A 139 10.73 52.21 31.14
C LEU A 139 11.80 53.01 30.39
N ASN A 140 11.93 52.77 29.08
CA ASN A 140 12.87 53.46 28.18
C ASN A 140 14.35 53.40 28.63
N THR A 141 14.72 52.42 29.45
CA THR A 141 16.07 52.27 30.00
C THR A 141 16.72 51.00 29.46
N ALA A 142 17.48 51.11 28.37
CA ALA A 142 18.19 49.97 27.78
C ALA A 142 19.45 49.63 28.59
N VAL A 143 19.48 48.45 29.21
CA VAL A 143 20.65 47.96 29.95
C VAL A 143 21.85 47.80 29.01
N ARG A 144 23.01 48.34 29.38
CA ARG A 144 24.26 48.27 28.60
C ARG A 144 25.36 47.46 29.27
N GLN A 145 25.33 47.37 30.58
CA GLN A 145 26.35 46.66 31.33
C GLN A 145 25.74 46.12 32.62
N VAL A 146 26.06 44.87 32.95
CA VAL A 146 25.76 44.25 34.24
C VAL A 146 27.10 43.95 34.91
N ARG A 147 27.35 44.55 36.08
CA ARG A 147 28.53 44.29 36.90
C ARG A 147 28.08 43.65 38.20
N TYR A 148 28.67 42.52 38.54
CA TYR A 148 28.48 41.83 39.81
C TYR A 148 29.86 41.43 40.34
N THR A 149 30.09 41.62 41.64
CA THR A 149 31.31 41.21 42.36
C THR A 149 30.92 40.29 43.52
N ALA A 150 31.85 39.47 44.01
CA ALA A 150 31.62 38.73 45.25
C ALA A 150 31.42 39.73 46.41
N SER A 151 30.41 39.47 47.25
CA SER A 151 30.18 40.21 48.49
C SER A 151 31.28 40.00 49.51
#